data_AF-A0A954CJZ1-F1
#
_entry.id   AF-A0A954CJZ1-F1
#
_cell.length_a   1.000
_cell.length_b   1.000
_cell.length_c   1.000
_cell.angle_alpha   90.00
_cell.angle_beta   90.00
_cell.angle_gamma   90.00
#
_symmetry.space_group_name_H-M   'P 1'
#
loop_
_entity.id
_entity.type
_entity.pdbx_description
1 polymer ?
#
loop_
_entity_poly.entity_id
_entity_poly.type
_entity_poly.pdbx_seq_one_letter_code
_entity_poly.pdbx_strand_id
1 'polypeptide(L)'
;MTDPQEFDTKQVDPNARKRSVGRELAMKLVYVLDARGKDRAYEDAKEIIERENDPADSKEFGRTLFEGVSENKDDLDNIIHEAADNWDVGRMAAVDRALLRIGAYELLYCFDIPPKVTIS
;
A
#
# COMPACT_ATOMS: atom_id res chain seq x y z
N MET A 1 -5.27 -34.48 -7.86
CA MET A 1 -3.90 -33.92 -7.88
C MET A 1 -3.95 -32.75 -8.86
N THR A 2 -4.37 -31.59 -8.38
CA THR A 2 -4.53 -30.37 -9.18
C THR A 2 -3.16 -29.75 -9.37
N ASP A 3 -2.85 -29.47 -10.63
CA ASP A 3 -1.63 -28.85 -11.12
C ASP A 3 -1.38 -27.50 -10.43
N PRO A 4 -0.23 -27.26 -9.78
CA PRO A 4 0.12 -25.95 -9.27
C PRO A 4 0.31 -25.02 -10.46
N GLN A 5 -0.62 -24.07 -10.63
CA GLN A 5 -0.60 -23.05 -11.67
C GLN A 5 0.82 -22.51 -11.89
N GLU A 6 1.34 -22.71 -13.11
CA GLU A 6 2.54 -22.05 -13.58
C GLU A 6 2.37 -20.53 -13.42
N PHE A 7 3.08 -19.95 -12.45
CA PHE A 7 3.20 -18.51 -12.34
C PHE A 7 4.09 -18.03 -13.49
N ASP A 8 3.46 -17.68 -14.62
CA ASP A 8 4.10 -17.13 -15.81
C ASP A 8 5.14 -16.05 -15.41
N THR A 9 6.39 -16.29 -15.81
CA THR A 9 7.56 -15.51 -15.40
C THR A 9 7.88 -14.34 -16.32
N LYS A 10 7.02 -13.97 -17.28
CA LYS A 10 7.36 -12.93 -18.27
C LYS A 10 6.28 -11.90 -18.60
N GLN A 11 5.69 -11.28 -17.58
CA GLN A 11 5.05 -9.97 -17.75
C GLN A 11 5.69 -8.93 -16.83
N VAL A 12 6.55 -8.10 -17.41
CA VAL A 12 6.97 -6.85 -16.77
C VAL A 12 5.75 -5.93 -16.83
N ASP A 13 5.23 -5.56 -15.66
CA ASP A 13 4.11 -4.63 -15.57
C ASP A 13 4.51 -3.31 -16.26
N PRO A 14 3.76 -2.87 -17.30
CA PRO A 14 4.07 -1.62 -18.01
C PRO A 14 4.02 -0.40 -17.09
N ASN A 15 3.34 -0.52 -15.94
CA ASN A 15 3.22 0.52 -14.93
C ASN A 15 4.18 0.33 -13.73
N ALA A 16 5.12 -0.62 -13.77
CA ALA A 16 5.95 -0.97 -12.62
C ALA A 16 6.62 0.25 -11.97
N ARG A 17 7.29 1.10 -12.76
CA ARG A 17 7.95 2.32 -12.25
C ARG A 17 6.96 3.29 -11.62
N LYS A 18 5.83 3.53 -12.29
CA LYS A 18 4.76 4.42 -11.79
C LYS A 18 4.19 3.90 -10.47
N ARG A 19 3.93 2.59 -10.39
CA ARG A 19 3.40 1.94 -9.18
C ARG A 19 4.42 1.97 -8.05
N SER A 20 5.70 1.72 -8.31
CA SER A 20 6.76 1.86 -7.30
C SER A 20 6.82 3.28 -6.72
N VAL A 21 6.80 4.31 -7.57
CA VAL A 21 6.80 5.72 -7.13
C VAL A 21 5.53 6.05 -6.33
N GLY A 22 4.35 5.63 -6.81
CA GLY A 22 3.11 5.86 -6.08
C GLY A 22 3.04 5.12 -4.74
N ARG A 23 3.60 3.90 -4.62
CA ARG A 23 3.72 3.19 -3.34
C ARG A 23 4.64 3.89 -2.36
N GLU A 24 5.74 4.49 -2.83
CA GLU A 24 6.63 5.30 -1.97
C GLU A 24 5.88 6.50 -1.39
N LEU A 25 5.10 7.20 -2.22
CA LEU A 25 4.24 8.29 -1.76
C LEU A 25 3.18 7.79 -0.77
N ALA A 26 2.48 6.70 -1.08
CA ALA A 26 1.48 6.11 -0.20
C ALA A 26 2.09 5.76 1.17
N MET A 27 3.29 5.19 1.20
CA MET A 27 4.02 4.87 2.43
C MET A 27 4.27 6.13 3.28
N LYS A 28 4.72 7.24 2.68
CA LYS A 28 4.90 8.52 3.39
C LYS A 28 3.58 9.00 4.02
N LEU A 29 2.47 8.90 3.27
CA LEU A 29 1.16 9.34 3.74
C LEU A 29 0.58 8.44 4.84
N VAL A 30 0.72 7.11 4.72
CA VAL A 30 0.28 6.14 5.73
C VAL A 30 1.13 6.24 7.00
N TYR A 31 2.42 6.57 6.89
CA TYR A 31 3.24 6.89 8.06
C TYR A 31 2.69 8.10 8.83
N VAL A 32 2.27 9.16 8.11
CA VAL A 32 1.66 10.34 8.71
C VAL A 32 0.31 10.02 9.35
N LEU A 33 -0.51 9.17 8.71
CA LEU A 33 -1.75 8.62 9.28
C LEU A 33 -1.52 8.00 10.64
N ASP A 34 -0.49 7.19 10.78
CA ASP A 34 -0.14 6.54 12.04
C ASP A 34 0.37 7.51 13.10
N ALA A 35 1.19 8.48 12.69
CA ALA A 35 1.81 9.42 13.61
C ALA A 35 0.83 10.49 14.12
N ARG A 36 -0.13 10.90 13.29
CA ARG A 36 -0.96 12.10 13.53
C ARG A 36 -2.46 11.84 13.55
N GLY A 37 -2.90 10.63 13.18
CA GLY A 37 -4.31 10.28 13.05
C GLY A 37 -4.93 10.74 11.73
N LYS A 38 -6.14 10.24 11.45
CA LYS A 38 -6.82 10.37 10.16
C LYS A 38 -6.99 11.81 9.70
N ASP A 39 -7.65 12.66 10.50
CA ASP A 39 -7.98 14.02 10.10
C ASP A 39 -6.73 14.84 9.72
N ARG A 40 -5.67 14.75 10.54
CA ARG A 40 -4.40 15.44 10.28
C ARG A 40 -3.65 14.89 9.07
N ALA A 41 -3.71 13.59 8.84
CA ALA A 41 -3.08 13.00 7.67
C ALA A 41 -3.74 13.44 6.36
N TYR A 42 -5.06 13.63 6.33
CA TYR A 42 -5.73 14.22 5.17
C TYR A 42 -5.37 15.70 4.97
N GLU A 43 -5.22 16.48 6.05
CA GLU A 43 -4.72 17.85 5.96
C GLU A 43 -3.30 17.89 5.36
N ASP A 44 -2.41 17.03 5.85
CA ASP A 44 -1.01 16.97 5.41
C ASP A 44 -0.86 16.40 4.00
N ALA A 45 -1.74 15.49 3.60
CA ALA A 45 -1.62 14.76 2.33
C ALA A 45 -1.52 15.70 1.13
N LYS A 46 -2.31 16.78 1.14
CA LYS A 46 -2.27 17.78 0.07
C LYS A 46 -0.89 18.41 -0.07
N GLU A 47 -0.30 18.87 1.02
CA GLU A 47 1.01 19.52 1.03
C GLU A 47 2.13 18.54 0.64
N ILE A 48 2.05 17.30 1.11
CA ILE A 48 3.01 16.24 0.77
C ILE A 48 2.96 15.95 -0.74
N ILE A 49 1.76 15.70 -1.29
CA ILE A 49 1.56 15.40 -2.72
C ILE A 49 2.00 16.57 -3.62
N GLU A 50 1.75 17.81 -3.20
CA GLU A 50 2.16 19.00 -3.96
C GLU A 50 3.68 19.21 -3.97
N ARG A 51 4.39 18.79 -2.91
CA ARG A 51 5.85 18.89 -2.83
C ARG A 51 6.59 17.85 -3.66
N GLU A 52 5.97 16.69 -3.89
CA GLU A 52 6.59 15.64 -4.70
C GLU A 52 6.61 16.01 -6.19
N ASN A 53 7.81 15.94 -6.77
CA ASN A 53 8.05 16.21 -8.19
C ASN A 53 7.80 14.98 -9.08
N ASP A 54 6.96 14.06 -8.59
CA ASP A 54 6.63 12.82 -9.27
C ASP A 54 5.58 13.02 -10.37
N PRO A 55 5.53 12.11 -11.37
CA PRO A 55 4.49 12.11 -12.39
C PRO A 55 3.09 12.13 -11.79
N ALA A 56 2.18 12.91 -12.39
CA ALA A 56 0.82 13.11 -11.88
C ALA A 56 0.07 11.78 -11.66
N ASP A 57 0.30 10.82 -12.53
CA ASP A 57 -0.34 9.52 -12.50
C ASP A 57 0.23 8.60 -11.38
N SER A 58 1.49 8.77 -11.01
CA SER A 58 2.10 8.12 -9.85
C SER A 58 1.57 8.74 -8.55
N LYS A 59 1.39 10.07 -8.54
CA LYS A 59 0.79 10.78 -7.41
C LYS A 59 -0.68 10.40 -7.18
N GLU A 60 -1.43 10.26 -8.27
CA GLU A 60 -2.81 9.77 -8.23
C GLU A 60 -2.88 8.35 -7.66
N PHE A 61 -2.02 7.45 -8.15
CA PHE A 61 -1.95 6.09 -7.63
C PHE A 61 -1.60 6.06 -6.13
N GLY A 62 -0.60 6.82 -5.71
CA GLY A 62 -0.22 6.91 -4.28
C GLY A 62 -1.33 7.48 -3.40
N ARG A 63 -2.07 8.48 -3.89
CA ARG A 63 -3.25 9.02 -3.21
C ARG A 63 -4.35 7.97 -3.07
N THR A 64 -4.65 7.21 -4.13
CA THR A 64 -5.64 6.13 -4.10
C THR A 64 -5.28 5.06 -3.08
N LEU A 65 -4.01 4.65 -3.00
CA LEU A 65 -3.55 3.70 -1.99
C LEU A 65 -3.70 4.26 -0.57
N PHE A 66 -3.32 5.52 -0.36
CA PHE A 66 -3.48 6.18 0.95
C PHE A 66 -4.95 6.25 1.40
N GLU A 67 -5.84 6.71 0.53
CA GLU A 67 -7.27 6.81 0.81
C GLU A 67 -7.86 5.43 1.14
N GLY A 68 -7.56 4.43 0.31
CA GLY A 68 -8.00 3.06 0.53
C GLY A 68 -7.49 2.45 1.84
N VAL A 69 -6.22 2.62 2.16
CA VAL A 69 -5.65 2.18 3.45
C VAL A 69 -6.30 2.92 4.62
N SER A 70 -6.54 4.23 4.50
CA SER A 70 -7.15 5.05 5.55
C SER A 70 -8.62 4.71 5.82
N GLU A 71 -9.34 4.25 4.79
CA GLU A 71 -10.73 3.80 4.88
C GLU A 71 -10.84 2.38 5.44
N ASN A 72 -9.90 1.50 5.10
CA ASN A 72 -9.94 0.07 5.47
C ASN A 72 -8.96 -0.28 6.61
N LYS A 73 -8.40 0.71 7.31
CA LYS A 73 -7.25 0.54 8.21
C LYS A 73 -7.44 -0.57 9.23
N ASP A 74 -8.58 -0.60 9.91
CA ASP A 74 -8.82 -1.54 11.01
C ASP A 74 -9.04 -2.97 10.48
N ASP A 75 -9.70 -3.12 9.33
CA ASP A 75 -9.84 -4.42 8.65
C ASP A 75 -8.49 -4.94 8.15
N LEU A 76 -7.67 -4.06 7.56
CA LEU A 76 -6.31 -4.40 7.14
C LEU A 76 -5.45 -4.82 8.33
N ASP A 77 -5.54 -4.12 9.46
CA ASP A 77 -4.82 -4.47 10.70
C ASP A 77 -5.22 -5.85 11.21
N ASN A 78 -6.52 -6.18 11.19
CA ASN A 78 -7.00 -7.51 11.58
C ASN A 78 -6.44 -8.61 10.67
N ILE A 79 -6.49 -8.40 9.35
CA ILE A 79 -5.96 -9.37 8.36
C ILE A 79 -4.46 -9.57 8.54
N ILE A 80 -3.70 -8.49 8.75
CA ILE A 80 -2.25 -8.56 8.99
C ILE A 80 -1.97 -9.30 10.30
N HIS A 81 -2.74 -9.03 11.35
CA HIS A 81 -2.60 -9.70 12.64
C HIS A 81 -2.80 -11.22 12.53
N GLU A 82 -3.84 -11.65 11.82
CA GLU A 82 -4.11 -13.07 11.57
C GLU A 82 -3.00 -13.72 10.73
N ALA A 83 -2.50 -13.03 9.70
CA ALA A 83 -1.44 -13.53 8.83
C ALA A 83 -0.06 -13.57 9.51
N ALA A 84 0.18 -12.74 10.52
CA ALA A 84 1.45 -12.64 11.24
C ALA A 84 1.50 -13.55 12.49
N ASP A 85 0.79 -14.68 12.50
CA ASP A 85 0.69 -15.59 13.66
C ASP A 85 0.26 -14.89 14.97
N ASN A 86 -0.66 -13.94 14.88
CA ASN A 86 -1.10 -13.08 16.00
C ASN A 86 -0.01 -12.17 16.57
N TRP A 87 0.98 -11.78 15.76
CA TRP A 87 1.93 -10.74 16.13
C TRP A 87 1.21 -9.38 16.27
N ASP A 88 1.54 -8.65 17.34
CA ASP A 88 0.97 -7.32 17.59
C ASP A 88 1.44 -6.34 16.52
N VAL A 89 0.51 -5.98 15.62
CA VAL A 89 0.75 -5.03 14.53
C VAL A 89 1.31 -3.72 15.09
N GLY A 90 0.84 -3.24 16.24
CA GLY A 90 1.33 -2.03 16.89
C GLY A 90 2.82 -2.05 17.28
N ARG A 91 3.43 -3.23 17.40
CA ARG A 91 4.87 -3.38 17.71
C ARG A 91 5.78 -3.37 16.49
N MET A 92 5.23 -3.50 15.29
CA MET A 92 6.00 -3.42 14.06
C MET A 92 6.49 -1.99 13.83
N ALA A 93 7.66 -1.84 13.18
CA ALA A 93 8.16 -0.53 12.80
C ALA A 93 7.13 0.19 11.94
N ALA A 94 6.99 1.51 12.10
CA ALA A 94 5.94 2.28 11.44
C ALA A 94 5.97 2.14 9.91
N VAL A 95 7.18 2.06 9.33
CA VAL A 95 7.37 1.84 7.89
C VAL A 95 6.89 0.44 7.49
N ASP A 96 7.28 -0.60 8.22
CA ASP A 96 6.87 -1.98 7.91
C ASP A 96 5.35 -2.14 7.97
N ARG A 97 4.69 -1.56 8.98
CA ARG A 97 3.22 -1.55 9.04
C ARG A 97 2.58 -0.85 7.85
N ALA A 98 3.13 0.31 7.46
CA ALA A 98 2.61 1.05 6.32
C ALA A 98 2.70 0.20 5.04
N LEU A 99 3.84 -0.44 4.82
CA LEU A 99 4.06 -1.34 3.67
C LEU A 99 3.13 -2.54 3.71
N LEU A 100 2.95 -3.20 4.86
CA LEU A 100 2.04 -4.33 5.02
C LEU A 100 0.59 -3.94 4.73
N ARG A 101 0.13 -2.79 5.21
CA ARG A 101 -1.22 -2.27 4.91
C ARG A 101 -1.41 -1.94 3.45
N ILE A 102 -0.43 -1.31 2.81
CA ILE A 102 -0.46 -1.02 1.37
C ILE A 102 -0.53 -2.32 0.57
N GLY A 103 0.34 -3.29 0.87
CA GLY A 103 0.35 -4.59 0.20
C GLY A 103 -0.95 -5.36 0.40
N ALA A 104 -1.46 -5.41 1.63
CA ALA A 104 -2.74 -6.04 1.93
C ALA A 104 -3.90 -5.35 1.19
N TYR A 105 -3.92 -4.03 1.15
CA TYR A 105 -4.93 -3.28 0.39
C TYR A 105 -4.88 -3.61 -1.10
N GLU A 106 -3.69 -3.61 -1.70
CA GLU A 106 -3.54 -3.96 -3.12
C GLU A 106 -4.00 -5.39 -3.42
N LEU A 107 -3.65 -6.36 -2.57
CA LEU A 107 -4.04 -7.76 -2.76
C LEU A 107 -5.56 -7.97 -2.66
N LEU A 108 -6.24 -7.19 -1.82
CA LEU A 108 -7.66 -7.36 -1.54
C LEU A 108 -8.58 -6.51 -2.43
N TYR A 109 -8.10 -5.36 -2.89
CA TYR A 109 -8.93 -4.35 -3.54
C TYR A 109 -8.43 -3.91 -4.92
N CYS A 110 -7.17 -4.19 -5.30
CA CYS A 110 -6.60 -3.78 -6.59
C CYS A 110 -6.44 -4.97 -7.56
N PHE A 111 -7.57 -5.50 -8.05
CA PHE A 111 -7.59 -6.69 -8.91
C PHE A 111 -6.92 -6.52 -10.29
N ASP A 112 -6.59 -5.28 -10.69
CA ASP A 112 -5.80 -4.98 -11.90
C ASP A 112 -4.28 -5.13 -11.68
N ILE A 113 -3.86 -5.40 -10.44
CA ILE A 113 -2.46 -5.59 -10.05
C ILE A 113 -2.25 -7.08 -9.75
N PRO A 114 -1.48 -7.81 -10.57
CA PRO A 114 -1.19 -9.21 -10.29
C PRO A 114 -0.52 -9.36 -8.91
N PRO A 115 -0.90 -10.33 -8.06
CA PRO A 115 -0.36 -10.48 -6.70
C PRO A 115 1.18 -10.50 -6.64
N LYS A 116 1.83 -11.08 -7.65
CA LYS A 116 3.29 -11.12 -7.78
C LYS A 116 3.92 -9.72 -7.85
N VAL A 117 3.25 -8.77 -8.51
CA VAL A 117 3.74 -7.38 -8.66
C VAL A 117 3.62 -6.60 -7.35
N THR A 118 2.66 -6.96 -6.50
CA THR A 118 2.51 -6.36 -5.17
C THR A 118 3.59 -6.85 -4.20
N ILE A 119 4.05 -8.09 -4.34
CA ILE A 119 5.03 -8.73 -3.44
C ILE A 119 6.49 -8.52 -3.88
N SER A 120 6.73 -8.13 -5.14
CA SER A 120 8.06 -8.04 -5.78
C SER A 120 8.88 -6.82 -5.39
#